data_AF-A0A9Q0ZNK1-F1
#
_entry.id   AF-A0A9Q0ZNK1-F1
#
_cell.length_a   1.000
_cell.length_b   1.000
_cell.length_c   1.000
_cell.angle_alpha   90.00
_cell.angle_beta   90.00
_cell.angle_gamma   90.00
#
_symmetry.space_group_name_H-M   'P 1'
#
loop_
_entity.id
_entity.type
_entity.pdbx_description
1 polymer ?
#
loop_
_entity_poly.entity_id
_entity_poly.type
_entity_poly.pdbx_seq_one_letter_code
_entity_poly.pdbx_strand_id
1 'polypeptide(L)'
;MGTLASALTALQMEFSDDLTYLPGMAPQLANQAKFEQGGMQVLSKEDIETLEQCRAMCKRGECPPLLVVFDSCEGYTVEADDQIKDLTILAEYSETHLKALSSVPDKRGNIARFINGINNHTPDGKKKQNCKCVRYDVNGECRVILVATRDIAKGERLYYDYNGYEHEYPTQHFV
;
A
#
# COMPACT_ATOMS: atom_id res chain seq x y z
N MET A 1 -7.67 4.02 13.73
CA MET A 1 -7.28 2.61 14.04
C MET A 1 -8.45 1.65 14.20
N GLY A 2 -9.55 2.00 14.89
CA GLY A 2 -10.66 1.06 15.13
C GLY A 2 -11.26 0.42 13.87
N THR A 3 -11.48 1.21 12.80
CA THR A 3 -12.00 0.72 11.51
C THR A 3 -11.09 -0.31 10.84
N LEU A 4 -9.77 -0.08 10.88
CA LEU A 4 -8.77 -1.01 10.35
C LEU A 4 -8.78 -2.32 11.13
N ALA A 5 -8.82 -2.26 12.46
CA ALA A 5 -8.89 -3.45 13.30
C ALA A 5 -10.16 -4.27 13.02
N SER A 6 -11.31 -3.62 12.84
CA SER A 6 -12.56 -4.29 12.45
C SER A 6 -12.46 -4.97 11.08
N ALA A 7 -11.90 -4.30 10.07
CA ALA A 7 -11.74 -4.87 8.73
C ALA A 7 -10.76 -6.05 8.73
N LEU A 8 -9.62 -5.95 9.41
CA LEU A 8 -8.67 -7.06 9.56
C LEU A 8 -9.31 -8.25 10.29
N THR A 9 -10.07 -8.00 11.36
CA THR A 9 -10.79 -9.05 12.11
C THR A 9 -11.81 -9.75 11.23
N ALA A 10 -12.59 -9.00 10.44
CA ALA A 10 -13.56 -9.57 9.51
C ALA A 10 -12.92 -10.48 8.45
N LEU A 11 -11.67 -10.18 8.06
CA LEU A 11 -10.88 -10.99 7.13
C LEU A 11 -10.01 -12.06 7.81
N GLN A 12 -10.11 -12.22 9.13
CA GLN A 12 -9.29 -13.14 9.93
C GLN A 12 -7.78 -12.88 9.77
N MET A 13 -7.38 -11.62 9.83
CA MET A 13 -6.00 -11.17 9.64
C MET A 13 -5.42 -10.47 10.85
N GLU A 14 -4.12 -10.62 11.00
CA GLU A 14 -3.31 -9.93 12.00
C GLU A 14 -2.77 -8.62 11.40
N PHE A 15 -2.70 -7.57 12.22
CA PHE A 15 -2.05 -6.33 11.80
C PHE A 15 -0.53 -6.53 11.66
N SER A 16 0.03 -6.08 10.55
CA SER A 16 1.48 -5.95 10.35
C SER A 16 1.79 -4.75 9.46
N ASP A 17 2.62 -3.84 9.95
CA ASP A 17 3.09 -2.66 9.21
C ASP A 17 4.48 -2.86 8.58
N ASP A 18 5.09 -4.02 8.82
CA ASP A 18 6.40 -4.40 8.31
C ASP A 18 6.27 -5.57 7.32
N LEU A 19 7.22 -5.66 6.37
CA LEU A 19 7.36 -6.86 5.53
C LEU A 19 7.69 -8.08 6.41
N THR A 20 6.95 -9.16 6.21
CA THR A 20 7.04 -10.40 6.96
C THR A 20 7.78 -11.49 6.18
N TYR A 21 8.79 -12.10 6.78
CA TYR A 21 9.54 -13.22 6.19
C TYR A 21 9.31 -14.49 6.99
N LEU A 22 8.29 -15.26 6.61
CA LEU A 22 7.89 -16.47 7.33
C LEU A 22 8.65 -17.71 6.83
N PRO A 23 8.91 -18.72 7.69
CA PRO A 23 9.42 -20.01 7.25
C PRO A 23 8.53 -20.64 6.16
N GLY A 24 9.14 -21.11 5.07
CA GLY A 24 8.41 -21.64 3.90
C GLY A 24 7.99 -20.59 2.87
N MET A 25 8.15 -19.30 3.18
CA MET A 25 8.11 -18.19 2.22
C MET A 25 9.53 -17.80 1.78
N ALA A 26 9.63 -16.85 0.85
CA ALA A 26 10.93 -16.32 0.46
C ALA A 26 11.61 -15.59 1.64
N PRO A 27 12.92 -15.83 1.87
CA PRO A 27 13.65 -15.24 2.98
C PRO A 27 13.95 -13.75 2.75
N GLN A 28 14.25 -13.01 3.82
CA GLN A 28 14.67 -11.60 3.73
C GLN A 28 15.85 -11.39 2.77
N LEU A 29 16.82 -12.32 2.77
CA LEU A 29 17.96 -12.28 1.85
C LEU A 29 17.58 -12.36 0.36
N ALA A 30 16.36 -12.78 0.02
CA ALA A 30 15.86 -12.73 -1.35
C ALA A 30 15.38 -11.32 -1.75
N ASN A 31 15.05 -10.45 -0.78
CA ASN A 31 14.64 -9.08 -1.01
C ASN A 31 15.87 -8.16 -1.18
N GLN A 32 16.55 -8.27 -2.33
CA GLN A 32 17.65 -7.35 -2.67
C GLN A 32 17.28 -6.55 -3.91
N ALA A 33 17.24 -5.22 -3.79
CA ALA A 33 16.80 -4.31 -4.86
C ALA A 33 17.64 -4.43 -6.14
N LYS A 34 18.91 -4.82 -6.01
CA LYS A 34 19.80 -5.10 -7.14
C LYS A 34 19.35 -6.25 -8.06
N PHE A 35 18.39 -7.07 -7.62
CA PHE A 35 17.83 -8.15 -8.45
C PHE A 35 16.68 -7.67 -9.35
N GLU A 36 16.23 -6.42 -9.20
CA GLU A 36 15.22 -5.84 -10.09
C GLU A 36 15.75 -5.67 -11.51
N GLN A 37 15.04 -6.22 -12.50
CA GLN A 37 15.38 -6.07 -13.90
C GLN A 37 15.20 -4.61 -14.33
N GLY A 38 16.22 -4.02 -14.96
CA GLY A 38 16.22 -2.59 -15.30
C GLY A 38 16.63 -1.65 -14.16
N GLY A 39 16.92 -2.19 -12.97
CA GLY A 39 17.31 -1.43 -11.79
C GLY A 39 16.12 -0.84 -11.02
N MET A 40 16.35 -0.47 -9.76
CA MET A 40 15.35 0.16 -8.91
C MET A 40 15.82 1.55 -8.49
N GLN A 41 14.90 2.52 -8.49
CA GLN A 41 15.18 3.86 -8.01
C GLN A 41 15.52 3.83 -6.51
N VAL A 42 16.57 4.54 -6.12
CA VAL A 42 17.03 4.62 -4.73
C VAL A 42 16.30 5.76 -4.02
N LEU A 43 15.74 5.47 -2.84
CA LEU A 43 15.11 6.50 -2.02
C LEU A 43 16.18 7.43 -1.44
N SER A 44 15.96 8.74 -1.51
CA SER A 44 16.94 9.71 -1.01
C SER A 44 17.11 9.58 0.52
N LYS A 45 18.25 10.03 1.06
CA LYS A 45 18.47 9.98 2.52
C LYS A 45 17.41 10.77 3.30
N GLU A 46 17.00 11.93 2.78
CA GLU A 46 15.97 12.78 3.36
C GLU A 46 14.59 12.09 3.35
N ASP A 47 14.25 11.41 2.25
CA ASP A 47 13.01 10.65 2.15
C ASP A 47 13.02 9.39 3.04
N ILE A 48 14.18 8.75 3.22
CA ILE A 48 14.35 7.65 4.18
C ILE A 48 14.11 8.14 5.61
N GLU A 49 14.67 9.29 5.99
CA GLU A 49 14.43 9.90 7.31
C GLU A 49 12.94 10.22 7.50
N THR A 50 12.26 10.72 6.46
CA THR A 50 10.81 10.97 6.47
C THR A 50 10.03 9.67 6.65
N LEU A 51 10.40 8.60 5.94
CA LEU A 51 9.77 7.29 6.07
C LEU A 51 9.94 6.72 7.49
N GLU A 52 11.13 6.82 8.07
CA GLU A 52 11.39 6.39 9.46
C GLU A 52 10.61 7.21 10.48
N GLN A 53 10.41 8.51 10.24
CA GLN A 53 9.54 9.35 11.06
C GLN A 53 8.09 8.87 11.01
N CYS A 54 7.56 8.57 9.82
CA CYS A 54 6.21 7.99 9.66
C CYS A 54 6.07 6.66 10.40
N ARG A 55 7.06 5.76 10.30
CA ARG A 55 7.08 4.49 11.06
C ARG A 55 7.05 4.74 12.57
N ALA A 56 7.86 5.68 13.06
CA ALA A 56 7.91 6.03 14.47
C ALA A 56 6.60 6.67 14.97
N MET A 57 5.91 7.43 14.12
CA MET A 57 4.57 7.97 14.38
C MET A 57 3.54 6.84 14.52
N CYS A 58 3.48 5.92 13.55
CA CYS A 58 2.58 4.77 13.61
C CYS A 58 2.79 3.92 14.88
N LYS A 59 4.06 3.65 15.25
CA LYS A 59 4.41 2.86 16.46
C LYS A 59 3.95 3.49 17.77
N ARG A 60 3.82 4.82 17.84
CA ARG A 60 3.30 5.53 19.03
C ARG A 60 1.81 5.89 18.94
N GLY A 61 1.12 5.41 17.90
CA GLY A 61 -0.33 5.60 17.72
C GLY A 61 -0.71 6.84 16.91
N GLU A 62 0.25 7.59 16.37
CA GLU A 62 0.03 8.68 15.43
C GLU A 62 -0.07 8.11 14.01
N CYS A 63 -1.24 7.58 13.68
CA CYS A 63 -1.50 7.00 12.36
C CYS A 63 -1.90 8.08 11.34
N PRO A 64 -1.69 7.84 10.03
CA PRO A 64 -2.21 8.72 8.99
C PRO A 64 -3.74 8.86 9.12
N PRO A 65 -4.33 10.02 8.75
CA PRO A 65 -5.75 10.29 8.91
C PRO A 65 -6.55 9.52 7.84
N LEU A 66 -6.68 8.21 8.03
CA LEU A 66 -7.32 7.28 7.10
C LEU A 66 -8.36 6.42 7.83
N LEU A 67 -9.50 6.23 7.18
CA LEU A 67 -10.58 5.35 7.62
C LEU A 67 -10.77 4.21 6.64
N VAL A 68 -11.11 3.04 7.18
CA VAL A 68 -11.52 1.88 6.37
C VAL A 68 -13.04 1.84 6.40
N VAL A 69 -13.66 1.89 5.23
CA VAL A 69 -15.11 2.02 5.08
C VAL A 69 -15.62 0.91 4.16
N PHE A 70 -16.69 0.23 4.56
CA PHE A 70 -17.32 -0.79 3.72
C PHE A 70 -18.30 -0.14 2.73
N ASP A 71 -18.12 -0.45 1.46
CA ASP A 71 -18.94 -0.05 0.34
C ASP A 71 -19.57 -1.31 -0.30
N SER A 72 -20.85 -1.28 -0.63
CA SER A 72 -21.55 -2.46 -1.18
C SER A 72 -21.06 -2.89 -2.56
N CYS A 73 -20.47 -1.98 -3.33
CA CYS A 73 -19.99 -2.22 -4.68
C CYS A 73 -18.49 -2.54 -4.69
N GLU A 74 -17.73 -1.89 -3.81
CA GLU A 74 -16.27 -1.93 -3.80
C GLU A 74 -15.66 -2.73 -2.65
N GLY A 75 -16.47 -3.18 -1.68
CA GLY A 75 -16.00 -3.89 -0.49
C GLY A 75 -15.36 -2.95 0.53
N TYR A 76 -14.30 -3.38 1.21
CA TYR A 76 -13.54 -2.50 2.09
C TYR A 76 -12.71 -1.52 1.25
N THR A 77 -12.93 -0.23 1.48
CA THR A 77 -12.23 0.89 0.84
C THR A 77 -11.52 1.74 1.89
N VAL A 78 -10.67 2.66 1.44
CA VAL A 78 -10.00 3.63 2.32
C VAL A 78 -10.36 5.06 1.92
N GLU A 79 -10.72 5.86 2.91
CA GLU A 79 -11.09 7.27 2.75
C GLU A 79 -10.23 8.14 3.68
N ALA A 80 -9.95 9.37 3.26
CA ALA A 80 -9.22 10.32 4.10
C ALA A 80 -10.11 10.84 5.25
N ASP A 81 -9.64 10.79 6.50
CA ASP A 81 -10.33 11.37 7.67
C ASP A 81 -9.93 12.83 7.93
N ASP A 82 -8.94 13.33 7.21
CA ASP A 82 -8.54 14.73 7.24
C ASP A 82 -7.94 15.10 5.89
N GLN A 83 -7.60 16.37 5.69
CA GLN A 83 -6.87 16.79 4.51
C GLN A 83 -5.49 16.12 4.46
N ILE A 84 -5.17 15.52 3.31
CA ILE A 84 -3.85 14.98 3.01
C ILE A 84 -3.22 15.82 1.90
N LYS A 85 -1.97 16.22 2.07
CA LYS A 85 -1.26 17.05 1.10
C LYS A 85 -0.66 16.22 -0.02
N ASP A 86 -0.48 16.84 -1.18
CA ASP A 86 0.33 16.27 -2.25
C ASP A 86 1.69 15.79 -1.74
N LEU A 87 2.19 14.70 -2.33
CA LEU A 87 3.45 14.03 -1.98
C LEU A 87 3.53 13.45 -0.55
N THR A 88 2.41 13.36 0.18
CA THR A 88 2.39 12.73 1.51
C THR A 88 2.49 11.20 1.40
N ILE A 89 3.35 10.58 2.21
CA ILE A 89 3.42 9.12 2.38
C ILE A 89 2.17 8.65 3.11
N LEU A 90 1.42 7.73 2.50
CA LEU A 90 0.16 7.22 3.02
C LEU A 90 0.34 5.95 3.84
N ALA A 91 1.08 4.99 3.29
CA ALA A 91 1.40 3.71 3.91
C ALA A 91 2.53 3.02 3.14
N GLU A 92 3.25 2.14 3.80
CA GLU A 92 4.02 1.09 3.12
C GLU A 92 3.11 -0.11 2.85
N TYR A 93 3.26 -0.75 1.70
CA TYR A 93 2.54 -1.99 1.42
C TYR A 93 3.32 -3.15 2.07
N SER A 94 2.75 -3.73 3.13
CA SER A 94 3.43 -4.68 4.01
C SER A 94 3.32 -6.16 3.59
N GLU A 95 2.89 -6.45 2.36
CA GLU A 95 2.77 -7.82 1.86
C GLU A 95 4.00 -8.24 1.04
N THR A 96 4.56 -9.40 1.34
CA THR A 96 5.61 -9.99 0.51
C THR A 96 5.04 -10.56 -0.79
N HIS A 97 5.15 -9.81 -1.89
CA HIS A 97 4.89 -10.30 -3.26
C HIS A 97 6.03 -11.18 -3.81
N LEU A 98 6.70 -11.96 -2.97
CA LEU A 98 7.70 -12.91 -3.45
C LEU A 98 6.94 -14.13 -3.98
N LYS A 99 6.50 -14.04 -5.25
CA LYS A 99 5.90 -15.10 -6.09
C LYS A 99 6.87 -16.28 -6.17
N ALA A 100 6.88 -17.15 -5.16
CA ALA A 100 7.23 -18.57 -5.20
C ALA A 100 7.50 -19.06 -3.78
N LEU A 101 6.60 -19.87 -3.19
CA LEU A 101 6.93 -21.14 -2.51
C LEU A 101 5.91 -21.63 -1.49
N SER A 102 4.86 -20.88 -1.12
CA SER A 102 3.93 -21.36 -0.09
C SER A 102 2.49 -21.46 -0.55
N SER A 103 1.85 -22.56 -0.16
CA SER A 103 0.41 -22.79 -0.18
C SER A 103 -0.32 -22.13 0.99
N VAL A 104 0.40 -21.50 1.93
CA VAL A 104 -0.18 -20.78 3.07
C VAL A 104 -0.24 -19.29 2.74
N PRO A 105 -1.44 -18.70 2.61
CA PRO A 105 -1.56 -17.25 2.43
C PRO A 105 -1.05 -16.54 3.69
N ASP A 106 -0.19 -15.53 3.52
CA ASP A 106 0.14 -14.64 4.63
C ASP A 106 -1.16 -13.96 5.09
N LYS A 107 -1.48 -14.10 6.38
CA LYS A 107 -2.68 -13.51 7.00
C LYS A 107 -2.36 -12.20 7.71
N ARG A 108 -1.28 -11.54 7.32
CA ARG A 108 -0.82 -10.27 7.88
C ARG A 108 -0.99 -9.12 6.89
N GLY A 109 -1.23 -7.93 7.41
CA GLY A 109 -1.25 -6.73 6.58
C GLY A 109 -1.66 -5.49 7.35
N ASN A 110 -1.58 -4.35 6.68
CA ASN A 110 -1.98 -3.05 7.20
C ASN A 110 -3.11 -2.44 6.35
N ILE A 111 -3.23 -1.11 6.38
CA ILE A 111 -4.28 -0.38 5.65
C ILE A 111 -4.08 -0.37 4.13
N ALA A 112 -2.85 -0.52 3.64
CA ALA A 112 -2.49 -0.36 2.24
C ALA A 112 -3.28 -1.31 1.31
N ARG A 113 -3.54 -2.53 1.79
CA ARG A 113 -4.30 -3.56 1.05
C ARG A 113 -5.78 -3.27 0.86
N PHE A 114 -6.32 -2.28 1.57
CA PHE A 114 -7.72 -1.85 1.45
C PHE A 114 -7.88 -0.62 0.56
N ILE A 115 -6.79 -0.08 -0.01
CA ILE A 115 -6.86 1.03 -0.95
C ILE A 115 -7.22 0.49 -2.33
N ASN A 116 -8.24 1.07 -2.96
CA ASN A 116 -8.81 0.54 -4.19
C ASN A 116 -7.99 0.89 -5.44
N GLY A 117 -8.20 0.08 -6.48
CA GLY A 117 -7.64 0.32 -7.80
C GLY A 117 -8.59 1.10 -8.69
N ILE A 118 -8.05 1.82 -9.67
CA ILE A 118 -8.85 2.45 -10.73
C ILE A 118 -9.26 1.45 -11.82
N ASN A 119 -10.36 1.74 -12.51
CA ASN A 119 -10.66 1.09 -13.78
C ASN A 119 -9.76 1.66 -14.89
N ASN A 120 -8.82 0.85 -15.41
CA ASN A 120 -7.87 1.30 -16.44
C ASN A 120 -8.51 1.46 -17.83
N HIS A 121 -9.76 1.00 -18.01
CA HIS A 121 -10.44 0.89 -19.30
C HIS A 121 -11.41 2.04 -19.57
N THR A 122 -11.72 2.87 -18.58
CA THR A 122 -12.63 4.01 -18.71
C THR A 122 -11.92 5.33 -18.39
N PRO A 123 -12.20 6.42 -19.15
CA PRO A 123 -11.62 7.73 -18.84
C PRO A 123 -11.98 8.23 -17.43
N ASP A 124 -13.19 7.95 -16.96
CA ASP A 124 -13.64 8.38 -15.63
C ASP A 124 -13.00 7.56 -14.51
N GLY A 125 -12.73 6.27 -14.72
CA GLY A 125 -11.95 5.45 -13.79
C GLY A 125 -10.55 6.04 -13.55
N LYS A 126 -9.85 6.43 -14.63
CA LYS A 126 -8.53 7.07 -14.53
C LYS A 126 -8.54 8.39 -13.77
N LYS A 127 -9.62 9.17 -13.84
CA LYS A 127 -9.75 10.45 -13.10
C LYS A 127 -9.86 10.26 -11.59
N LYS A 128 -10.24 9.07 -11.11
CA LYS A 128 -10.36 8.78 -9.66
C LYS A 128 -9.01 8.71 -8.97
N GLN A 129 -7.92 8.43 -9.71
CA GLN A 129 -6.59 8.27 -9.14
C GLN A 129 -6.15 9.52 -8.38
N ASN A 130 -5.78 9.33 -7.11
CA ASN A 130 -5.29 10.39 -6.23
C ASN A 130 -4.07 9.96 -5.40
N CYS A 131 -3.64 8.70 -5.53
CA CYS A 131 -2.36 8.22 -5.03
C CYS A 131 -1.67 7.31 -6.05
N LYS A 132 -0.38 7.04 -5.80
CA LYS A 132 0.47 6.15 -6.59
C LYS A 132 1.16 5.14 -5.70
N CYS A 133 1.30 3.92 -6.21
CA CYS A 133 2.12 2.88 -5.63
C CYS A 133 3.49 2.90 -6.31
N VAL A 134 4.56 3.07 -5.55
CA VAL A 134 5.94 3.19 -6.07
C VAL A 134 6.87 2.24 -5.35
N ARG A 135 7.84 1.70 -6.11
CA ARG A 135 8.87 0.79 -5.60
C ARG A 135 10.18 1.56 -5.44
N TYR A 136 10.84 1.42 -4.30
CA TYR A 136 12.13 2.05 -4.01
C TYR A 136 13.10 1.06 -3.40
N ASP A 137 14.38 1.23 -3.73
CA ASP A 137 15.49 0.67 -2.98
C ASP A 137 15.68 1.51 -1.71
N VAL A 138 15.41 0.89 -0.57
CA VAL A 138 15.64 1.46 0.76
C VAL A 138 16.68 0.60 1.47
N ASN A 139 17.91 1.10 1.55
CA ASN A 139 19.04 0.41 2.18
C ASN A 139 19.36 -0.98 1.59
N GLY A 140 19.15 -1.18 0.29
CA GLY A 140 19.42 -2.41 -0.45
C GLY A 140 18.21 -3.34 -0.59
N GLU A 141 17.07 -3.03 0.03
CA GLU A 141 15.85 -3.84 0.00
C GLU A 141 14.74 -3.14 -0.81
N CYS A 142 13.92 -3.92 -1.53
CA CYS A 142 12.75 -3.38 -2.21
C CYS A 142 11.68 -3.03 -1.17
N ARG A 143 11.18 -1.79 -1.24
CA ARG A 143 10.00 -1.32 -0.50
C ARG A 143 8.94 -0.80 -1.45
N VAL A 144 7.68 -1.00 -1.08
CA VAL A 144 6.51 -0.53 -1.83
C VAL A 144 5.82 0.53 -0.99
N ILE A 145 5.70 1.73 -1.53
CA ILE A 145 5.22 2.92 -0.81
C ILE A 145 4.04 3.52 -1.57
N LEU A 146 2.97 3.85 -0.86
CA LEU A 146 1.83 4.59 -1.39
C LEU A 146 1.99 6.07 -1.05
N VAL A 147 1.88 6.93 -2.07
CA VAL A 147 2.09 8.38 -1.94
C VAL A 147 0.94 9.12 -2.61
N ALA A 148 0.44 10.18 -1.97
CA ALA A 148 -0.54 11.08 -2.59
C ALA A 148 0.05 11.76 -3.84
N THR A 149 -0.75 11.93 -4.89
CA THR A 149 -0.34 12.60 -6.15
C THR A 149 -1.01 13.95 -6.38
N ARG A 150 -1.77 14.41 -5.37
CA ARG A 150 -2.38 15.73 -5.24
C ARG A 150 -2.88 15.90 -3.81
N ASP A 151 -3.32 17.10 -3.47
CA ASP A 151 -4.12 17.30 -2.25
C ASP A 151 -5.41 16.44 -2.31
N ILE A 152 -5.71 15.77 -1.20
CA ILE A 152 -6.87 14.89 -0.99
C ILE A 152 -7.71 15.48 0.14
N ALA A 153 -9.00 15.68 -0.12
CA ALA A 153 -9.91 16.26 0.87
C ALA A 153 -10.38 15.20 1.88
N LYS A 154 -10.77 15.63 3.09
CA LYS A 154 -11.49 14.77 4.03
C LYS A 154 -12.74 14.16 3.39
N GLY A 155 -12.95 12.87 3.58
CA GLY A 155 -14.04 12.06 3.02
C GLY A 155 -13.78 11.57 1.58
N GLU A 156 -12.65 11.94 0.98
CA GLU A 156 -12.29 11.47 -0.35
C GLU A 156 -11.70 10.06 -0.30
N ARG A 157 -12.19 9.18 -1.17
CA ARG A 157 -11.72 7.79 -1.30
C ARG A 157 -10.39 7.71 -2.05
N LEU A 158 -9.49 6.88 -1.56
CA LEU A 158 -8.15 6.70 -2.12
C LEU A 158 -8.17 5.65 -3.25
N TYR A 159 -7.56 6.01 -4.38
CA TYR A 159 -7.41 5.15 -5.54
C TYR A 159 -6.00 5.26 -6.13
N TYR A 160 -5.38 4.10 -6.43
CA TYR A 160 -4.15 4.02 -7.21
C TYR A 160 -4.31 3.09 -8.43
N ASP A 161 -3.31 3.12 -9.31
CA ASP A 161 -3.26 2.19 -10.45
C ASP A 161 -2.65 0.84 -10.04
N TYR A 162 -3.48 -0.20 -9.94
CA TYR A 162 -3.02 -1.57 -9.67
C TYR A 162 -2.09 -2.11 -10.77
N ASN A 163 -2.20 -1.57 -11.98
CA ASN A 163 -1.42 -1.96 -13.15
C ASN A 163 -0.32 -0.94 -13.48
N GLY A 164 0.14 -0.15 -12.51
CA GLY A 164 1.15 0.90 -12.71
C GLY A 164 2.54 0.38 -13.14
N TYR A 165 2.78 -0.93 -13.07
CA TYR A 165 4.01 -1.57 -13.56
C TYR A 165 3.70 -2.76 -14.48
N GLU A 166 3.15 -3.84 -13.92
CA GLU A 166 2.66 -4.99 -14.66
C GLU A 166 1.17 -4.82 -14.97
N HIS A 167 0.68 -5.38 -16.09
CA HIS A 167 -0.73 -5.28 -16.51
C HIS A 167 -1.48 -6.59 -16.23
N GLU A 168 -1.25 -7.18 -15.05
CA GLU A 168 -1.77 -8.50 -14.68
C GLU A 168 -3.11 -8.47 -13.93
N TYR A 169 -3.53 -7.32 -13.41
CA TYR A 169 -4.75 -7.22 -12.61
C TYR A 169 -5.96 -6.82 -13.47
N PRO A 170 -7.02 -7.65 -13.56
CA PRO A 170 -8.21 -7.32 -14.34
C PRO A 170 -9.04 -6.22 -13.66
N THR A 171 -9.13 -5.03 -14.27
CA THR A 171 -9.84 -3.87 -13.71
C THR A 171 -11.10 -3.47 -14.51
N GLN A 172 -11.53 -4.28 -15.48
CA GLN A 172 -12.70 -3.98 -16.33
C GLN A 172 -13.99 -3.81 -15.53
N HIS A 173 -14.12 -4.54 -14.43
CA HIS A 173 -15.31 -4.56 -13.57
C HIS A 173 -15.26 -3.53 -12.44
N PHE A 174 -14.16 -2.77 -12.32
CA PHE A 174 -14.05 -1.75 -11.28
C PHE A 174 -15.02 -0.60 -11.57
N VAL A 175 -15.60 -0.06 -10.49
CA VAL A 175 -16.60 1.02 -10.51
C VAL A 175 -15.92 2.37 -10.77
#